data_AF-A0A7S1UXK1-F1
#
_entry.id   AF-A0A7S1UXK1-F1
#
_cell.length_a   1.000
_cell.length_b   1.000
_cell.length_c   1.000
_cell.angle_alpha   90.00
_cell.angle_beta   90.00
_cell.angle_gamma   90.00
#
_symmetry.space_group_name_H-M   'P 1'
#
loop_
_entity.id
_entity.type
_entity.pdbx_description
1 polymer ?
#
loop_
_entity_poly.entity_id
_entity_poly.type
_entity_poly.pdbx_seq_one_letter_code
_entity_poly.pdbx_strand_id
1 'polypeptide(L)'
;EMILESDDDETDENGRFGKTKHPILVDGKETNKLDTVLCLINTAMLAHDGLYAGTSTTTKKSNGGLTAKAKKALLACLSNEDDSKLLNKLCDFSMLVALDAQLQPNEMQDLCRLVQKWARGQKKGTTVGKKLKLSLRTLLS
;
A
#
# COMPACT_ATOMS: atom_id res chain seq x y z
N GLU A 1 -20.84 2.78 2.23
CA GLU A 1 -21.00 1.32 2.07
C GLU A 1 -21.80 1.08 0.80
N MET A 2 -21.25 0.34 -0.15
CA MET A 2 -21.97 -0.07 -1.35
C MET A 2 -22.63 -1.42 -1.02
N ILE A 3 -23.96 -1.42 -0.91
CA ILE A 3 -24.75 -2.62 -0.60
C ILE A 3 -25.20 -3.19 -1.95
N LEU A 4 -24.59 -4.32 -2.35
CA LEU A 4 -25.04 -5.14 -3.48
C LEU A 4 -26.16 -6.04 -2.93
N GLU A 5 -27.35 -5.97 -3.51
CA GLU A 5 -28.42 -6.93 -3.19
C GLU A 5 -28.08 -8.27 -3.84
N SER A 6 -28.19 -9.34 -3.05
CA SER A 6 -28.27 -10.72 -3.54
C SER A 6 -29.71 -11.17 -3.36
N ASP A 7 -30.56 -10.82 -4.33
CA ASP A 7 -31.89 -11.39 -4.47
C ASP A 7 -32.00 -11.99 -5.88
N ASP A 8 -32.50 -13.22 -5.93
CA ASP A 8 -32.73 -14.04 -7.11
C ASP A 8 -33.62 -13.29 -8.14
N ASP A 9 -33.04 -12.63 -9.15
CA ASP A 9 -33.54 -12.65 -10.53
C ASP A 9 -32.63 -11.86 -11.49
N GLU A 10 -32.22 -12.56 -12.56
CA GLU A 10 -31.51 -12.08 -13.74
C GLU A 10 -30.13 -11.43 -13.53
N THR A 11 -29.13 -12.27 -13.22
CA THR A 11 -27.80 -12.06 -13.82
C THR A 11 -27.94 -12.12 -15.34
N ASP A 12 -27.62 -11.03 -16.05
CA ASP A 12 -27.27 -11.10 -17.48
C ASP A 12 -26.34 -12.32 -17.66
N GLU A 13 -26.57 -13.18 -18.66
CA GLU A 13 -26.06 -14.57 -18.80
C GLU A 13 -24.55 -14.79 -18.58
N ASN A 14 -23.76 -13.73 -18.45
CA ASN A 14 -22.31 -13.75 -18.20
C ASN A 14 -21.85 -13.20 -16.82
N GLY A 15 -22.75 -12.80 -15.90
CA GLY A 15 -22.37 -12.36 -14.54
C GLY A 15 -21.52 -11.07 -14.47
N ARG A 16 -21.34 -10.37 -15.59
CA ARG A 16 -20.47 -9.19 -15.74
C ARG A 16 -21.09 -7.89 -15.19
N PHE A 17 -22.41 -7.82 -15.14
CA PHE A 17 -23.12 -6.60 -14.74
C PHE A 17 -23.89 -6.84 -13.44
N GLY A 18 -23.67 -5.96 -12.46
CA GLY A 18 -24.41 -5.91 -11.21
C GLY A 18 -25.42 -4.76 -11.23
N LYS A 19 -26.56 -4.94 -10.56
CA LYS A 19 -27.53 -3.87 -10.34
C LYS A 19 -27.16 -3.08 -9.08
N THR A 20 -27.22 -1.76 -9.14
CA THR A 20 -27.00 -0.88 -7.99
C THR A 20 -28.32 -0.32 -7.47
N LYS A 21 -28.45 -0.19 -6.15
CA LYS A 21 -29.65 0.37 -5.49
C LYS A 21 -29.90 1.84 -5.85
N HIS A 22 -28.83 2.59 -6.06
CA HIS A 22 -28.87 4.00 -6.44
C HIS A 22 -28.29 4.18 -7.83
N PRO A 23 -28.82 5.14 -8.62
CA PRO A 23 -28.26 5.48 -9.92
C PRO A 23 -26.82 5.97 -9.76
N ILE A 24 -25.96 5.45 -10.61
CA ILE A 24 -24.56 5.84 -10.72
C ILE A 24 -24.33 6.49 -12.09
N LEU A 25 -23.38 7.40 -12.15
CA LEU A 25 -23.03 8.09 -13.39
C LEU A 25 -21.93 7.31 -14.13
N VAL A 26 -22.22 6.83 -15.33
CA VAL A 26 -21.26 6.18 -16.23
C VAL A 26 -21.29 6.91 -17.57
N ASP A 27 -20.14 7.42 -18.03
CA ASP A 27 -19.99 8.21 -19.26
C ASP A 27 -21.00 9.36 -19.39
N GLY A 28 -21.31 10.03 -18.27
CA GLY A 28 -22.23 11.17 -18.23
C GLY A 28 -23.72 10.79 -18.31
N LYS A 29 -24.06 9.50 -18.21
CA LYS A 29 -25.45 9.00 -18.15
C LYS A 29 -25.70 8.30 -16.81
N GLU A 30 -26.85 8.57 -16.21
CA GLU A 30 -27.29 7.85 -15.02
C GLU A 30 -27.75 6.44 -15.38
N THR A 31 -27.26 5.44 -14.65
CA THR A 31 -27.58 4.03 -14.84
C THR A 31 -27.59 3.29 -13.51
N ASN A 32 -28.41 2.25 -13.40
CA ASN A 32 -28.40 1.32 -12.27
C ASN A 32 -27.68 0.01 -12.62
N LYS A 33 -27.04 -0.07 -13.80
CA LYS A 33 -26.23 -1.21 -14.23
C LYS A 33 -24.75 -0.83 -14.14
N LEU A 34 -23.99 -1.61 -13.38
CA LEU A 34 -22.56 -1.43 -13.16
C LEU A 34 -21.79 -2.62 -13.75
N ASP A 35 -20.79 -2.36 -14.58
CA ASP A 35 -19.81 -3.39 -14.98
C ASP A 35 -18.92 -3.71 -13.75
N THR A 36 -19.13 -4.90 -13.17
CA THR A 36 -18.45 -5.31 -11.93
C THR A 36 -16.96 -5.55 -12.15
N VAL A 37 -16.57 -5.95 -13.36
CA VAL A 37 -15.16 -6.14 -13.74
C VAL A 37 -14.47 -4.79 -13.85
N LEU A 38 -15.09 -3.82 -14.52
CA LEU A 38 -14.55 -2.46 -14.60
C LEU A 38 -14.48 -1.81 -13.21
N CYS A 39 -15.48 -2.02 -12.37
CA CYS A 39 -15.48 -1.56 -10.99
C CYS A 39 -14.31 -2.15 -10.19
N LEU A 40 -14.05 -3.44 -10.33
CA LEU A 40 -12.96 -4.13 -9.65
C LEU A 40 -11.59 -3.62 -10.11
N ILE A 41 -11.39 -3.45 -11.42
CA ILE A 41 -10.16 -2.90 -12.00
C ILE A 41 -9.94 -1.47 -11.52
N ASN A 42 -10.96 -0.61 -11.58
CA ASN A 42 -10.86 0.77 -11.10
C ASN A 42 -10.57 0.84 -9.60
N THR A 43 -11.20 -0.03 -8.79
CA THR A 43 -10.92 -0.13 -7.35
C THR A 43 -9.48 -0.57 -7.10
N ALA A 44 -8.97 -1.55 -7.86
CA ALA A 44 -7.60 -2.02 -7.75
C ALA A 44 -6.58 -0.95 -8.21
N MET A 45 -6.89 -0.19 -9.26
CA MET A 45 -6.06 0.92 -9.72
C MET A 45 -6.02 2.07 -8.71
N LEU A 46 -7.17 2.45 -8.14
CA LEU A 46 -7.25 3.45 -7.08
C LEU A 46 -6.55 2.99 -5.78
N ALA A 47 -6.47 1.68 -5.52
CA ALA A 47 -5.66 1.15 -4.43
C ALA A 47 -4.15 1.35 -4.66
N HIS A 48 -3.71 1.50 -5.92
CA HIS A 48 -2.31 1.73 -6.29
C HIS A 48 -1.87 3.20 -6.12
N ASP A 49 -2.81 4.15 -6.06
CA ASP A 49 -2.60 5.52 -5.55
C ASP A 49 -2.76 5.62 -4.02
N GLY A 50 -2.72 4.47 -3.35
CA GLY A 50 -2.87 4.35 -1.92
C GLY A 50 -1.63 4.73 -1.11
N LEU A 51 -1.79 4.62 0.20
CA LEU A 51 -0.83 4.87 1.29
C LEU A 51 0.61 4.31 1.13
N TYR A 52 0.84 3.44 0.14
CA TYR A 52 2.11 2.79 -0.15
C TYR A 52 2.59 3.02 -1.60
N ALA A 53 2.09 4.06 -2.26
CA ALA A 53 2.47 4.50 -3.60
C ALA A 53 3.89 5.12 -3.60
N GLY A 54 4.87 4.28 -3.29
CA GLY A 54 6.27 4.64 -3.40
C GLY A 54 6.70 4.82 -4.85
N THR A 55 7.71 5.66 -5.06
CA THR A 55 8.30 5.88 -6.39
C THR A 55 8.95 4.59 -6.91
N SER A 56 8.67 4.17 -8.14
CA SER A 56 9.08 2.87 -8.74
C SER A 56 10.59 2.59 -8.89
N THR A 57 11.46 3.39 -8.27
CA THR A 57 12.93 3.34 -8.41
C THR A 57 13.66 2.81 -7.18
N THR A 58 12.93 2.31 -6.18
CA THR A 58 13.49 1.88 -4.89
C THR A 58 14.06 0.46 -4.91
N THR A 59 13.62 -0.38 -5.85
CA THR A 59 14.07 -1.77 -6.01
C THR A 59 14.78 -2.04 -7.34
N LYS A 60 15.66 -3.05 -7.33
CA LYS A 60 16.38 -3.51 -8.52
C LYS A 60 15.47 -4.45 -9.31
N LYS A 61 15.39 -4.23 -10.63
CA LYS A 61 14.63 -5.12 -11.53
C LYS A 61 15.15 -6.56 -11.58
N SER A 62 16.43 -6.77 -11.29
CA SER A 62 17.08 -8.08 -11.43
C SER A 62 16.76 -9.07 -10.30
N ASN A 63 16.62 -8.59 -9.06
CA ASN A 63 16.47 -9.48 -7.90
C ASN A 63 15.48 -8.97 -6.85
N GLY A 64 14.74 -7.89 -7.14
CA GLY A 64 13.78 -7.30 -6.21
C GLY A 64 14.40 -6.61 -4.99
N GLY A 65 15.73 -6.67 -4.81
CA GLY A 65 16.41 -6.07 -3.66
C GLY A 65 16.49 -4.54 -3.76
N LEU A 66 16.76 -3.87 -2.64
CA LEU A 66 16.89 -2.41 -2.59
C LEU A 66 18.03 -1.89 -3.50
N THR A 67 17.78 -0.76 -4.18
CA THR A 67 18.82 -0.05 -4.93
C THR A 67 19.83 0.60 -3.96
N ALA A 68 21.07 0.84 -4.42
CA ALA A 68 22.07 1.52 -3.60
C ALA A 68 21.63 2.95 -3.19
N LYS A 69 20.86 3.62 -4.07
CA LYS A 69 20.26 4.93 -3.78
C LYS A 69 19.22 4.84 -2.67
N ALA A 70 18.35 3.83 -2.71
CA ALA A 70 17.35 3.59 -1.67
C ALA A 70 18.00 3.26 -0.33
N LYS A 71 19.02 2.39 -0.31
CA LYS A 71 19.77 2.05 0.92
C LYS A 71 20.41 3.29 1.56
N LYS A 72 21.12 4.11 0.77
CA LYS A 72 21.71 5.37 1.25
C LYS A 72 20.66 6.34 1.79
N ALA A 73 19.51 6.44 1.12
CA ALA A 73 18.43 7.32 1.56
C ALA A 73 17.80 6.86 2.89
N LEU A 74 17.66 5.55 3.11
CA LEU A 74 17.18 4.99 4.38
C LEU A 74 18.21 5.18 5.51
N LEU A 75 19.50 4.91 5.24
CA LEU A 75 20.57 5.15 6.21
C LEU A 75 20.64 6.62 6.64
N ALA A 76 20.51 7.55 5.69
CA ALA A 76 20.48 8.98 6.00
C ALA A 76 19.29 9.35 6.92
N CYS A 77 18.14 8.69 6.76
CA CYS A 77 16.98 8.90 7.62
C CYS A 77 17.14 8.26 9.00
N LEU A 78 17.81 7.11 9.11
CA LEU A 78 18.09 6.42 10.37
C LEU A 78 19.01 7.19 11.30
N SER A 79 19.78 8.16 10.79
CA SER A 79 20.66 9.03 11.58
C SER A 79 19.97 10.26 12.16
N ASN A 80 18.73 10.56 11.75
CA ASN A 80 17.96 11.68 12.29
C ASN A 80 17.21 11.28 13.57
N GLU A 81 16.97 12.25 14.46
CA GLU A 81 16.08 12.07 15.61
C GLU A 81 14.60 11.99 15.18
N ASP A 82 14.24 12.65 14.07
CA ASP A 82 12.89 12.65 13.52
C ASP A 82 12.63 11.43 12.60
N ASP A 83 11.81 10.51 13.11
CA ASP A 83 11.38 9.30 12.40
C ASP A 83 10.39 9.56 11.26
N SER A 84 9.83 10.77 11.16
CA SER A 84 8.84 11.11 10.15
C SER A 84 9.38 10.90 8.73
N LYS A 85 10.65 11.27 8.49
CA LYS A 85 11.31 11.11 7.19
C LYS A 85 11.55 9.64 6.86
N LEU A 86 11.90 8.84 7.86
CA LEU A 86 12.11 7.40 7.71
C LEU A 86 10.79 6.70 7.39
N LEU A 87 9.74 6.95 8.19
CA LEU A 87 8.42 6.35 8.00
C LEU A 87 7.78 6.75 6.68
N ASN A 88 7.96 8.00 6.25
CA ASN A 88 7.48 8.44 4.93
C ASN A 88 8.18 7.70 3.77
N LYS A 89 9.48 7.40 3.90
CA LYS A 89 10.19 6.58 2.89
C LYS A 89 9.76 5.11 2.93
N LEU A 90 9.45 4.59 4.11
CA LEU A 90 8.98 3.21 4.30
C LEU A 90 7.52 3.01 3.86
N CYS A 91 6.77 4.08 3.61
CA CYS A 91 5.46 4.04 2.94
C CYS A 91 5.60 3.77 1.42
N ASP A 92 6.45 2.81 1.07
CA ASP A 92 6.69 2.34 -0.28
C ASP A 92 6.57 0.82 -0.26
N PHE A 93 5.56 0.29 -0.95
CA PHE A 93 5.32 -1.14 -1.01
C PHE A 93 6.54 -1.92 -1.53
N SER A 94 7.18 -1.42 -2.58
CA SER A 94 8.37 -2.08 -3.16
C SER A 94 9.51 -2.13 -2.16
N MET A 95 9.66 -1.07 -1.36
CA MET A 95 10.66 -1.03 -0.29
C MET A 95 10.36 -2.02 0.83
N LEU A 96 9.10 -2.14 1.25
CA LEU A 96 8.68 -3.09 2.28
C LEU A 96 8.90 -4.53 1.83
N VAL A 97 8.50 -4.87 0.61
CA VAL A 97 8.72 -6.21 0.03
C VAL A 97 10.21 -6.55 -0.03
N ALA A 98 11.06 -5.60 -0.40
CA ALA A 98 12.50 -5.83 -0.45
C ALA A 98 13.13 -6.02 0.94
N LEU A 99 12.54 -5.44 1.99
CA LEU A 99 12.98 -5.60 3.38
C LEU A 99 12.46 -6.89 4.02
N ASP A 100 11.29 -7.40 3.60
CA ASP A 100 10.69 -8.65 4.08
C ASP A 100 11.65 -9.84 3.93
N ALA A 101 12.34 -9.92 2.79
CA ALA A 101 13.29 -10.99 2.52
C ALA A 101 14.58 -10.93 3.37
N GLN A 102 14.80 -9.85 4.13
CA GLN A 102 16.04 -9.59 4.85
C GLN A 102 15.85 -9.40 6.36
N LEU A 103 14.65 -9.00 6.81
CA LEU A 103 14.30 -8.88 8.22
C LEU A 103 13.72 -10.18 8.77
N GLN A 104 13.81 -10.35 10.09
CA GLN A 104 13.11 -11.44 10.74
C GLN A 104 11.60 -11.20 10.71
N PRO A 105 10.76 -12.25 10.66
CA PRO A 105 9.30 -12.10 10.55
C PRO A 105 8.69 -11.20 11.63
N ASN A 106 9.20 -11.28 12.87
CA ASN A 106 8.73 -10.46 13.98
C ASN A 106 9.09 -8.97 13.79
N GLU A 107 10.30 -8.68 13.31
CA GLU A 107 10.75 -7.32 13.06
C GLU A 107 10.02 -6.69 11.88
N MET A 108 9.74 -7.49 10.85
CA MET A 108 8.95 -7.06 9.71
C MET A 108 7.49 -6.81 10.08
N GLN A 109 6.91 -7.64 10.93
CA GLN A 109 5.55 -7.42 11.45
C GLN A 109 5.45 -6.10 12.23
N ASP A 110 6.43 -5.82 13.09
CA ASP A 110 6.51 -4.56 13.83
C ASP A 110 6.68 -3.35 12.89
N LEU A 111 7.53 -3.47 11.87
CA LEU A 111 7.73 -2.46 10.84
C LEU A 111 6.43 -2.19 10.08
N CYS A 112 5.75 -3.23 9.59
CA CYS A 112 4.48 -3.11 8.88
C CYS A 112 3.40 -2.43 9.73
N ARG A 113 3.29 -2.78 11.02
CA ARG A 113 2.33 -2.13 11.93
C ARG A 113 2.64 -0.64 12.11
N LEU A 114 3.91 -0.27 12.22
CA LEU A 114 4.33 1.14 12.32
C LEU A 114 4.01 1.92 11.05
N VAL A 115 4.37 1.38 9.90
CA VAL A 115 4.09 2.03 8.60
C VAL A 115 2.59 2.13 8.36
N GLN A 116 1.81 1.11 8.71
CA GLN A 116 0.35 1.14 8.60
C GLN A 116 -0.28 2.23 9.49
N LYS A 117 0.17 2.37 10.75
CA LYS A 117 -0.28 3.45 11.63
C LYS A 117 0.06 4.82 11.05
N TRP A 118 1.30 4.98 10.59
CA TRP A 118 1.79 6.23 9.99
C TRP A 118 0.97 6.62 8.76
N ALA A 119 0.77 5.67 7.85
CA ALA A 119 0.08 5.91 6.60
C ALA A 119 -1.41 6.22 6.82
N ARG A 120 -2.05 5.61 7.83
CA ARG A 120 -3.42 5.98 8.28
C ARG A 120 -3.53 7.38 8.92
N GLY A 121 -2.44 8.15 8.96
CA GLY A 121 -2.44 9.52 9.48
C GLY A 121 -2.13 9.64 10.98
N GLN A 122 -1.85 8.53 11.67
CA GLN A 122 -1.42 8.55 13.08
C GLN A 122 0.07 8.92 13.16
N LYS A 123 0.39 10.17 12.85
CA LYS A 123 1.78 10.65 12.76
C LYS A 123 2.37 11.03 14.13
N LYS A 124 1.57 11.68 14.98
CA LYS A 124 2.03 12.14 16.31
C LYS A 124 2.30 10.94 17.22
N GLY A 125 3.52 10.87 17.77
CA GLY A 125 3.95 9.82 18.71
C GLY A 125 4.39 8.50 18.07
N THR A 126 4.25 8.35 16.75
CA THR A 126 4.73 7.16 16.04
C THR A 126 6.24 7.24 15.90
N THR A 127 6.95 6.46 16.70
CA THR A 127 8.41 6.39 16.71
C THR A 127 8.87 4.98 16.40
N VAL A 128 10.03 4.87 15.75
CA VAL A 128 10.64 3.58 15.41
C VAL A 128 11.49 3.14 16.60
N GLY A 129 11.21 1.95 17.12
CA GLY A 129 11.94 1.41 18.27
C GLY A 129 13.45 1.28 18.01
N LYS A 130 14.27 1.51 19.04
CA LYS A 130 15.75 1.46 18.95
C LYS A 130 16.27 0.14 18.38
N LYS A 131 15.65 -0.99 18.76
CA LYS A 131 15.99 -2.33 18.25
C LYS A 131 15.79 -2.42 16.74
N LEU A 132 14.62 -2.02 16.25
CA LEU A 132 14.30 -2.05 14.83
C LEU A 132 15.20 -1.10 14.02
N LYS A 133 15.54 0.09 14.57
CA LYS A 133 16.53 0.99 13.95
C LYS A 133 17.91 0.34 13.84
N LEU A 134 18.34 -0.42 14.85
CA LEU A 134 19.62 -1.12 14.83
C LEU A 134 19.62 -2.21 13.75
N SER A 135 18.59 -3.06 13.71
CA SER A 135 18.45 -4.12 12.71
C SER A 135 18.45 -3.56 11.28
N LEU A 136 17.70 -2.47 11.05
CA LEU A 136 17.71 -1.76 9.76
C LEU A 136 19.09 -1.19 9.42
N ARG A 137 19.82 -0.62 10.38
CA ARG A 137 21.19 -0.13 10.14
C ARG A 137 22.14 -1.25 9.75
N THR A 138 22.10 -2.39 10.46
CA THR A 138 22.96 -3.54 10.16
C THR A 138 22.70 -4.11 8.77
N LEU A 139 21.45 -4.13 8.34
CA LEU A 139 21.02 -4.66 7.04
C LEU A 139 21.33 -3.72 5.86
N LEU A 140 21.30 -2.41 6.12
CA LEU A 140 21.50 -1.40 5.09
C LEU A 140 22.97 -0.97 4.93
N SER A 141 23.80 -1.19 5.95
CA SER A 141 25.26 -0.98 5.91
C SER A 141 25.96 -1.94 4.95
#